data_AF-A0A355UZD5-F1
#
_entry.id   AF-A0A355UZD5-F1
#
_cell.length_a   1.000
_cell.length_b   1.000
_cell.length_c   1.000
_cell.angle_alpha   90.00
_cell.angle_beta   90.00
_cell.angle_gamma   90.00
#
_symmetry.space_group_name_H-M   'P 1'
#
loop_
_entity.id
_entity.type
_entity.pdbx_description
1 polymer ?
#
loop_
_entity_poly.entity_id
_entity_poly.type
_entity_poly.pdbx_seq_one_letter_code
_entity_poly.pdbx_strand_id
1 'polypeptide(L)' 'MNTIAYNKYAAYEYFILEKYEAGIVLEGAEVKSLRAGNCNLKDSFCLITGGELLLKNAHIAVYDKAGAFST' A
#
# COMPACT_ATOMS: atom_id res chain seq x y z
N MET A 1 7.60 -14.69 6.77
CA MET A 1 6.86 -13.57 6.16
C MET A 1 7.58 -12.29 6.54
N ASN A 2 8.24 -11.58 5.62
CA ASN A 2 8.80 -10.27 5.95
C ASN A 2 7.71 -9.22 5.73
N THR A 3 7.33 -8.51 6.78
CA THR A 3 6.34 -7.43 6.69
C THR A 3 6.94 -6.30 5.87
N ILE A 4 6.38 -6.08 4.68
CA ILE A 4 6.89 -5.06 3.75
C ILE A 4 6.59 -3.65 4.27
N ALA A 5 5.35 -3.45 4.72
CA ALA A 5 4.82 -2.16 5.11
C ALA A 5 3.93 -2.35 6.33
N TYR A 6 4.02 -1.44 7.30
CA TYR A 6 3.11 -1.43 8.44
C TYR A 6 2.76 0.00 8.81
N ASN A 7 1.46 0.32 8.79
CA ASN A 7 0.97 1.64 9.19
C ASN A 7 0.88 1.74 10.72
N LYS A 8 1.93 2.27 11.34
CA LYS A 8 1.97 2.51 12.80
C LYS A 8 0.99 3.60 13.24
N TYR A 9 0.67 4.56 12.37
CA TYR A 9 -0.22 5.68 12.69
C TYR A 9 -1.66 5.21 12.89
N ALA A 10 -2.13 4.28 12.05
CA ALA A 10 -3.48 3.72 12.18
C ALA A 10 -3.72 3.06 13.54
N ALA A 11 -2.72 2.37 14.09
CA ALA A 11 -2.82 1.72 15.40
C ALA A 11 -2.71 2.71 16.59
N TYR A 12 -2.23 3.93 16.35
CA TYR A 12 -2.10 4.95 17.38
C TYR A 12 -3.35 5.83 17.45
N GLU A 13 -3.91 6.21 16.30
CA GLU A 13 -5.05 7.12 16.22
C GLU A 13 -6.41 6.40 16.29
N TYR A 14 -6.48 5.13 15.90
CA TYR A 14 -7.72 4.38 15.83
C TYR A 14 -7.68 3.10 16.68
N PHE A 15 -8.84 2.73 17.22
CA PHE A 15 -9.03 1.45 17.88
C PHE A 15 -9.43 0.38 16.86
N ILE A 16 -8.61 -0.68 16.77
CA ILE A 16 -8.82 -1.77 15.81
C ILE A 16 -9.77 -2.79 16.45
N LEU A 17 -11.01 -2.84 15.96
CA LEU A 17 -12.02 -3.81 16.41
C LEU A 17 -11.78 -5.19 15.77
N GLU A 18 -11.64 -5.21 14.45
CA GLU A 18 -11.49 -6.42 13.64
C GLU A 18 -10.41 -6.22 12.57
N LYS A 19 -9.79 -7.33 12.16
CA LYS A 19 -8.77 -7.34 11.11
C LYS A 19 -9.23 -8.25 9.99
N TYR A 20 -9.17 -7.74 8.77
CA TYR A 20 -9.51 -8.48 7.56
C TYR A 20 -8.27 -8.62 6.69
N GLU A 21 -8.12 -9.77 6.06
CA GLU A 21 -7.06 -10.02 5.07
C GLU A 21 -7.66 -9.91 3.66
N ALA A 22 -6.98 -9.16 2.79
CA ALA A 22 -7.38 -8.98 1.41
C ALA A 22 -6.15 -9.00 0.50
N GLY A 23 -6.32 -9.50 -0.73
CA GLY A 23 -5.33 -9.36 -1.78
C GLY A 23 -5.47 -7.99 -2.46
N ILE A 24 -4.35 -7.35 -2.76
CA ILE A 24 -4.30 -6.15 -3.60
C ILE A 24 -3.73 -6.53 -4.96
N VAL A 25 -4.35 -6.04 -6.03
CA VAL A 25 -3.82 -6.18 -7.39
C VAL A 25 -2.88 -5.01 -7.64
N LEU A 26 -1.63 -5.32 -7.97
CA LEU A 26 -0.56 -4.34 -8.19
C LEU A 26 0.13 -4.60 -9.51
N GLU A 27 0.69 -3.55 -10.10
CA GLU A 27 1.51 -3.66 -11.29
C GLU A 27 2.94 -4.11 -10.96
N GLY A 28 3.62 -4.73 -11.93
CA GLY A 28 4.94 -5.34 -11.71
C GLY A 28 6.02 -4.37 -11.21
N ALA A 29 5.91 -3.07 -11.53
CA ALA A 29 6.80 -2.03 -11.01
C ALA A 29 6.54 -1.74 -9.52
N GLU A 30 5.28 -1.67 -9.11
CA GLU A 30 4.86 -1.43 -7.73
C GLU A 30 5.30 -2.58 -6.81
N VAL A 31 5.20 -3.82 -7.28
CA VAL A 31 5.71 -5.00 -6.56
C VAL A 31 7.21 -4.87 -6.27
N LYS A 32 7.99 -4.33 -7.21
CA LYS A 32 9.43 -4.10 -7.01
C LYS A 32 9.69 -2.97 -6.01
N SER A 33 8.92 -1.88 -6.06
CA SER A 33 9.00 -0.78 -5.08
C SER A 33 8.65 -1.22 -3.66
N LEU A 34 7.56 -1.97 -3.50
CA LEU A 34 7.14 -2.53 -2.23
C LEU A 34 8.23 -3.44 -1.66
N ARG A 35 8.80 -4.34 -2.46
CA ARG A 35 9.93 -5.18 -2.02
C ARG A 35 11.17 -4.39 -1.58
N ALA A 36 11.36 -3.18 -2.10
CA ALA A 36 12.42 -2.27 -1.68
C ALA A 36 12.09 -1.49 -0.38
N GLY A 37 10.88 -1.64 0.17
CA GLY A 37 10.41 -0.92 1.35
C GLY A 37 9.91 0.51 1.06
N ASN A 38 9.80 0.88 -0.21
CA ASN A 38 9.48 2.24 -0.64
C ASN A 38 7.96 2.46 -0.75
N CYS A 39 7.26 2.37 0.37
CA CYS A 39 5.82 2.60 0.45
C CYS A 39 5.45 3.37 1.72
N ASN A 40 4.45 4.24 1.59
CA ASN A 40 3.90 5.01 2.69
C ASN A 40 2.38 4.82 2.72
N LEU A 41 1.89 4.33 3.85
CA LEU A 41 0.47 4.09 4.12
C LEU A 41 -0.12 5.15 5.05
N LYS A 42 0.61 6.23 5.35
CA LYS A 42 0.09 7.33 6.15
C LYS A 42 -1.13 7.94 5.47
N ASP A 43 -2.19 8.20 6.24
CA ASP A 43 -3.48 8.73 5.77
C ASP A 43 -4.18 7.88 4.69
N SER A 44 -3.75 6.62 4.50
CA SER A 44 -4.40 5.68 3.58
C SER A 44 -5.60 5.00 4.23
N PHE A 45 -6.66 4.80 3.45
CA PHE A 45 -7.91 4.18 3.91
C PHE A 45 -8.50 3.28 2.83
N CYS A 46 -9.26 2.28 3.27
CA CYS A 46 -10.01 1.39 2.36
C CYS A 46 -11.45 1.88 2.23
N LEU A 47 -11.91 2.05 0.99
CA LEU A 47 -13.30 2.38 0.68
C LEU A 47 -13.97 1.14 0.08
N ILE A 48 -15.13 0.78 0.61
CA ILE A 48 -15.96 -0.29 0.05
C ILE A 48 -17.02 0.37 -0.82
N THR A 49 -17.03 0.06 -2.12
CA THR A 49 -18.01 0.63 -3.06
C THR A 49 -18.37 -0.41 -4.11
N GLY A 50 -19.66 -0.64 -4.32
CA GLY A 50 -20.14 -1.55 -5.38
C GLY A 50 -19.75 -3.03 -5.21
N GLY A 51 -19.37 -3.45 -3.99
CA GLY A 51 -18.87 -4.81 -3.73
C GLY A 51 -17.36 -4.96 -3.90
N GLU A 52 -16.65 -3.88 -4.21
CA GLU A 52 -15.19 -3.87 -4.33
C GLU A 52 -14.55 -3.10 -3.17
N LEU A 53 -13.35 -3.53 -2.77
CA LEU A 53 -12.54 -2.86 -1.75
C LEU A 53 -11.41 -2.12 -2.44
N LEU A 54 -11.42 -0.80 -2.31
CA LEU A 54 -10.47 0.10 -2.94
C LEU A 54 -9.56 0.71 -1.88
N LEU A 55 -8.25 0.50 -2.00
CA LEU A 55 -7.27 1.21 -1.20
C LEU A 55 -7.05 2.61 -1.80
N LYS A 56 -7.31 3.66 -1.02
CA LYS A 56 -7.12 5.05 -1.42
C LYS A 56 -6.05 5.70 -0.57
N ASN A 57 -5.39 6.69 -1.16
CA ASN A 57 -4.39 7.54 -0.51
C ASN A 57 -3.12 6.79 -0.01
N ALA A 58 -2.90 5.56 -0.49
CA ALA A 58 -1.63 4.86 -0.32
C ALA A 58 -0.62 5.41 -1.32
N HIS A 59 0.56 5.79 -0.82
CA HIS A 59 1.63 6.32 -1.66
C HIS A 59 2.72 5.25 -1.86
N ILE A 60 2.84 4.76 -3.10
CA ILE A 60 3.89 3.83 -3.50
C ILE A 60 4.90 4.63 -4.32
N ALA A 61 6.15 4.71 -3.87
CA ALA A 61 7.16 5.42 -4.64
C ALA A 61 7.52 4.61 -5.89
N VAL A 62 7.76 5.31 -7.00
CA VAL A 62 8.13 4.68 -8.27
C VAL A 62 9.48 3.96 -8.11
N TYR A 63 9.62 2.80 -8.75
CA TYR A 63 10.84 2.00 -8.65
C TYR A 63 11.96 2.66 -9.44
N ASP A 64 12.90 3.30 -8.74
CA ASP A 64 14.01 4.09 -9.31
C ASP A 64 14.97 3.25 -10.20
N LYS A 65 15.04 1.94 -9.98
CA LYS A 65 15.79 1.01 -10.83
C LYS A 65 15.05 0.61 -12.12
N ALA A 66 13.86 1.16 -12.40
CA ALA A 66 13.30 1.18 -13.74
C ALA A 66 13.98 2.30 -14.54
N GLY A 67 15.26 2.09 -14.86
CA GLY A 67 16.02 3.04 -15.65
C GLY A 67 15.31 3.34 -16.97
N ALA A 68 15.13 4.64 -17.22
CA ALA A 68 15.09 5.28 -18.54
C ALA A 68 13.87 5.04 -19.45
N PHE A 69 12.64 5.34 -19.04
CA PHE A 69 11.60 5.73 -20.02
C PHE A 69 10.49 6.62 -19.40
N SER A 70 10.84 7.86 -19.08
CA SER A 70 9.88 8.96 -19.05
C SER A 70 10.59 10.30 -19.31
N THR A 71 11.12 10.47 -20.52
CA THR A 71 11.15 11.69 -21.37
C THR A 71 11.95 11.36 -22.62
#